data_AF-A0A2S9FHE3-F1
#
_entry.id   AF-A0A2S9FHE3-F1
#
_cell.length_a   1.000
_cell.length_b   1.000
_cell.length_c   1.000
_cell.angle_alpha   90.00
_cell.angle_beta   90.00
_cell.angle_gamma   90.00
#
_symmetry.space_group_name_H-M   'P 1'
#
loop_
_entity.id
_entity.type
_entity.pdbx_description
1 polymer ?
#
loop_
_entity_poly.entity_id
_entity_poly.type
_entity_poly.pdbx_seq_one_letter_code
_entity_poly.pdbx_strand_id
1 'polypeptide(L)'
;LLDTDTLGDLITAHNSESAVATVLTTTLVDPTGYGRILRTQAGEVLGIVEQADASESQKAITEVNAGVYAFDIDALRSALSRLRADNAQQELYLTDVISIMRSDGRAVRAQHVMDTTLVTGVNDRVQLAGLAAELNRRIVAGHQRAGVTIIDPASTWIDVDVTIDRDTVVRPGTQLLGTTTIGGGCEIGPDTTLTDVTVGDGAQVIRTHGSSSRIGDDAVVGPFTYLRPG
;
A
#
# COMPACT_ATOMS: atom_id res chain seq x y z
N LEU A 1 0.95 -0.74 -1.05
CA LEU A 1 0.85 -0.89 0.42
C LEU A 1 1.86 -1.93 0.87
N LEU A 2 3.15 -1.70 0.58
CA LEU A 2 4.16 -2.73 0.79
C LEU A 2 4.33 -2.98 2.30
N ASP A 3 4.35 -4.25 2.70
CA ASP A 3 4.49 -4.64 4.09
C ASP A 3 5.80 -5.40 4.37
N THR A 4 6.04 -5.62 5.66
CA THR A 4 7.26 -6.28 6.15
C THR A 4 7.34 -7.74 5.73
N ASP A 5 6.20 -8.43 5.67
CA ASP A 5 6.13 -9.85 5.34
C ASP A 5 6.51 -10.06 3.86
N THR A 6 5.98 -9.23 2.96
CA THR A 6 6.35 -9.25 1.54
C THR A 6 7.86 -9.02 1.33
N LEU A 7 8.45 -8.09 2.08
CA LEU A 7 9.89 -7.83 2.02
C LEU A 7 10.72 -8.98 2.62
N GLY A 8 10.26 -9.58 3.73
CA GLY A 8 10.90 -10.73 4.35
C GLY A 8 10.90 -11.95 3.43
N ASP A 9 9.78 -12.20 2.77
CA ASP A 9 9.63 -13.27 1.79
C ASP A 9 10.54 -13.07 0.57
N LEU A 10 10.66 -11.83 0.08
CA LEU A 10 11.57 -11.46 -1.01
C LEU A 10 13.02 -11.81 -0.67
N ILE A 11 13.48 -11.41 0.51
CA ILE A 11 14.86 -11.68 0.96
C ILE A 11 15.06 -13.19 1.14
N THR A 12 14.07 -13.89 1.69
CA THR A 12 14.12 -15.34 1.89
C THR A 12 14.23 -16.09 0.56
N ALA A 13 13.40 -15.74 -0.42
CA ALA A 13 13.44 -16.33 -1.77
C ALA A 13 14.76 -16.02 -2.49
N HIS A 14 15.27 -14.79 -2.37
CA HIS A 14 16.54 -14.40 -2.95
C HIS A 14 17.71 -15.26 -2.44
N ASN A 15 17.79 -15.45 -1.12
CA ASN A 15 18.87 -16.20 -0.49
C ASN A 15 18.76 -17.72 -0.73
N SER A 16 17.56 -18.28 -0.67
CA SER A 16 17.36 -19.73 -0.77
C SER A 16 17.68 -20.28 -2.17
N GLU A 17 17.47 -19.47 -3.20
CA GLU A 17 17.69 -19.86 -4.59
C GLU A 17 19.05 -19.42 -5.15
N SER A 18 19.89 -18.76 -4.33
CA SER A 18 21.18 -18.20 -4.75
C SER A 18 21.08 -17.35 -6.03
N ALA A 19 19.98 -16.59 -6.15
CA ALA A 19 19.74 -15.70 -7.28
C ALA A 19 20.64 -14.46 -7.17
N VAL A 20 21.07 -13.90 -8.30
CA VAL A 20 21.73 -12.57 -8.30
C VAL A 20 20.74 -11.42 -8.32
N ALA A 21 19.52 -11.71 -8.74
CA ALA A 21 18.41 -10.78 -8.74
C ALA A 21 17.12 -11.54 -8.50
N THR A 22 16.33 -11.04 -7.56
CA THR A 22 14.94 -11.44 -7.37
C THR A 22 14.07 -10.20 -7.52
N VAL A 23 13.06 -10.27 -8.39
CA VAL A 23 12.10 -9.19 -8.61
C VAL A 23 10.72 -9.63 -8.14
N LEU A 24 9.98 -8.74 -7.47
CA LEU A 24 8.57 -8.97 -7.20
C LEU A 24 7.74 -8.69 -8.45
N THR A 25 6.79 -9.57 -8.74
CA THR A 25 5.85 -9.43 -9.85
C THR A 25 4.43 -9.57 -9.36
N THR A 26 3.47 -9.06 -10.11
CA THR A 26 2.04 -9.30 -9.84
C THR A 26 1.26 -9.31 -11.15
N THR A 27 0.00 -9.78 -11.11
CA THR A 27 -0.86 -9.81 -12.30
C THR A 27 -1.96 -8.77 -12.16
N LEU A 28 -2.04 -7.82 -13.09
CA LEU A 28 -3.06 -6.79 -13.10
C LEU A 28 -4.08 -7.01 -14.22
N VAL A 29 -5.33 -6.63 -13.97
CA VAL A 29 -6.38 -6.58 -15.00
C VAL A 29 -6.05 -5.52 -16.03
N ASP A 30 -5.60 -4.35 -15.58
CA ASP A 30 -5.08 -3.28 -16.42
C ASP A 30 -3.59 -3.05 -16.08
N PRO A 31 -2.66 -3.55 -16.90
CA PRO A 31 -1.22 -3.39 -16.69
C PRO A 31 -0.67 -2.06 -17.23
N THR A 32 -1.53 -1.13 -17.67
CA THR A 32 -1.10 0.15 -18.27
C THR A 32 -0.14 0.91 -17.36
N GLY A 33 0.98 1.33 -17.93
CA GLY A 33 2.01 2.12 -17.25
C GLY A 33 3.08 1.32 -16.51
N TYR A 34 2.94 0.00 -16.38
CA TYR A 34 3.93 -0.85 -15.72
C TYR A 34 4.90 -1.52 -16.70
N GLY A 35 6.10 -1.88 -16.25
CA GLY A 35 6.99 -2.78 -17.00
C GLY A 35 6.42 -4.20 -17.07
N ARG A 36 6.49 -4.87 -18.23
CA ARG A 36 6.00 -6.24 -18.46
C ARG A 36 7.07 -7.27 -18.20
N ILE A 37 6.70 -8.34 -17.48
CA ILE A 37 7.61 -9.46 -17.23
C ILE A 37 7.64 -10.36 -18.45
N LEU A 38 8.80 -10.47 -19.08
CA LEU A 38 9.01 -11.37 -20.20
C LEU A 38 9.46 -12.73 -19.67
N ARG A 39 8.81 -13.83 -20.10
CA ARG A 39 9.16 -15.19 -19.69
C ARG A 39 9.45 -16.11 -20.88
N THR A 40 10.30 -17.12 -20.67
CA THR A 40 10.44 -18.25 -21.60
C THR A 40 9.22 -19.17 -21.52
N GLN A 41 9.10 -20.12 -22.45
CA GLN A 41 8.10 -21.19 -22.36
C GLN A 41 8.26 -22.07 -21.11
N ALA A 42 9.48 -22.16 -20.57
CA ALA A 42 9.77 -22.87 -19.32
C ALA A 42 9.43 -22.03 -18.06
N GLY A 43 8.92 -20.80 -18.23
CA GLY A 43 8.54 -19.91 -17.15
C GLY A 43 9.68 -19.06 -16.58
N GLU A 44 10.90 -19.16 -17.12
CA GLU A 44 12.04 -18.38 -16.65
C GLU A 44 11.95 -16.92 -17.08
N VAL A 45 12.35 -15.99 -16.21
CA VAL A 45 12.38 -14.55 -16.51
C VAL A 45 13.43 -14.29 -17.60
N LEU A 46 13.01 -13.68 -18.71
CA LEU A 46 13.87 -13.20 -19.79
C LEU A 46 14.41 -11.79 -19.51
N GLY A 47 13.58 -10.94 -18.92
CA GLY A 47 13.81 -9.52 -18.76
C GLY A 47 12.51 -8.80 -18.45
N ILE A 48 12.57 -7.48 -18.40
CA ILE A 48 11.42 -6.61 -18.18
C ILE A 48 11.42 -5.59 -19.33
N VAL A 49 10.26 -5.32 -19.91
CA VAL A 49 10.10 -4.28 -20.95
C VAL A 49 9.15 -3.19 -20.47
N GLU A 50 9.60 -1.94 -20.50
CA GLU A 50 8.78 -0.80 -20.07
C GLU A 50 7.59 -0.55 -21.01
N GLN A 51 6.51 0.03 -20.49
CA GLN A 51 5.29 0.32 -21.26
C GLN A 51 5.57 1.13 -22.55
N ALA A 52 6.51 2.08 -22.50
CA ALA A 52 6.86 2.94 -23.62
C ALA A 52 7.60 2.20 -24.73
N ASP A 53 8.35 1.15 -24.38
CA ASP A 53 9.21 0.36 -25.26
C ASP A 53 8.55 -0.95 -25.70
N ALA A 54 7.46 -1.35 -25.04
CA ALA A 54 6.74 -2.58 -25.33
C ALA A 54 6.02 -2.53 -26.70
N SER A 55 6.12 -3.62 -27.46
CA SER A 55 5.27 -3.85 -28.63
C SER A 55 3.80 -4.07 -28.24
N GLU A 56 2.89 -3.98 -29.20
CA GLU A 56 1.46 -4.25 -28.93
C GLU A 56 1.21 -5.66 -28.37
N SER A 57 1.98 -6.67 -28.83
CA SER A 57 1.88 -8.03 -28.27
C SER A 57 2.45 -8.12 -26.85
N GLN A 58 3.50 -7.37 -26.53
CA GLN A 58 4.06 -7.31 -25.18
C GLN A 58 3.15 -6.54 -24.22
N LYS A 59 2.48 -5.46 -24.67
CA LYS A 59 1.52 -4.71 -23.86
C LYS A 59 0.34 -5.54 -23.37
N ALA A 60 0.00 -6.61 -24.08
CA ALA A 60 -1.03 -7.57 -23.69
C ALA A 60 -0.62 -8.51 -22.53
N ILE A 61 0.67 -8.55 -22.16
CA ILE A 61 1.13 -9.27 -20.98
C ILE A 61 0.56 -8.59 -19.74
N THR A 62 -0.06 -9.37 -18.85
CA THR A 62 -0.71 -8.88 -17.62
C THR A 62 0.16 -9.05 -16.37
N GLU A 63 1.23 -9.84 -16.45
CA GLU A 63 2.23 -9.91 -15.39
C GLU A 63 3.17 -8.71 -15.47
N VAL A 64 3.22 -7.95 -14.40
CA VAL A 64 3.93 -6.68 -14.31
C VAL A 64 5.02 -6.69 -13.26
N ASN A 65 6.00 -5.82 -13.46
CA ASN A 65 7.04 -5.48 -12.52
C ASN A 65 6.48 -4.65 -11.37
N ALA A 66 6.67 -5.11 -10.14
CA ALA A 66 6.30 -4.37 -8.93
C ALA A 66 7.27 -3.23 -8.59
N GLY A 67 8.48 -3.21 -9.19
CA GLY A 67 9.51 -2.24 -8.86
C GLY A 67 10.21 -2.50 -7.51
N VAL A 68 10.10 -3.72 -6.97
CA VAL A 68 10.76 -4.14 -5.73
C VAL A 68 11.71 -5.30 -6.02
N TYR A 69 12.94 -5.19 -5.54
CA TYR A 69 14.02 -6.11 -5.91
C TYR A 69 14.93 -6.45 -4.73
N ALA A 70 15.53 -7.64 -4.79
CA ALA A 70 16.70 -8.03 -4.01
C ALA A 70 17.83 -8.40 -4.97
N PHE A 71 19.05 -7.95 -4.66
CA PHE A 71 20.20 -8.12 -5.54
C PHE A 71 21.45 -8.58 -4.78
N ASP A 72 22.25 -9.39 -5.45
CA ASP A 72 23.68 -9.48 -5.16
C ASP A 72 24.35 -8.16 -5.55
N ILE A 73 25.08 -7.55 -4.61
CA ILE A 73 25.58 -6.19 -4.76
C ILE A 73 26.64 -6.07 -5.87
N ASP A 74 27.47 -7.09 -6.05
CA ASP A 74 28.54 -7.08 -7.06
C ASP A 74 27.98 -7.28 -8.47
N ALA A 75 27.03 -8.22 -8.62
CA ALA A 75 26.28 -8.39 -9.86
C ALA A 75 25.54 -7.10 -10.24
N LEU A 76 24.88 -6.43 -9.28
CA LEU A 76 24.19 -5.17 -9.52
C LEU A 76 25.13 -4.08 -10.01
N ARG A 77 26.27 -3.86 -9.34
CA ARG A 77 27.26 -2.86 -9.77
C ARG A 77 27.77 -3.15 -11.18
N SER A 78 28.04 -4.41 -11.48
CA SER A 78 28.47 -4.85 -12.82
C SER A 78 27.40 -4.55 -13.87
N ALA A 79 26.14 -4.85 -13.60
CA ALA A 79 25.03 -4.61 -14.53
C ALA A 79 24.78 -3.10 -14.75
N LEU A 80 24.75 -2.31 -13.68
CA LEU A 80 24.52 -0.86 -13.74
C LEU A 80 25.55 -0.13 -14.63
N SER A 81 26.82 -0.57 -14.62
CA SER A 81 27.87 0.04 -15.45
C SER A 81 27.69 -0.17 -16.97
N ARG A 82 26.76 -1.05 -17.36
CA ARG A 82 26.49 -1.43 -18.76
C ARG A 82 25.15 -0.90 -19.28
N LEU A 83 24.39 -0.18 -18.45
CA LEU A 83 23.13 0.44 -18.87
C LEU A 83 23.38 1.45 -19.99
N ARG A 84 22.40 1.55 -20.90
CA ARG A 84 22.42 2.48 -22.03
C ARG A 84 21.08 3.19 -22.10
N ALA A 85 21.11 4.46 -22.50
CA ALA A 85 19.91 5.28 -22.70
C ALA A 85 19.30 5.10 -24.11
N ASP A 86 19.40 3.91 -24.69
CA ASP A 86 18.88 3.61 -26.03
C ASP A 86 17.45 3.03 -25.92
N ASN A 87 16.54 3.86 -25.42
CA ASN A 87 15.12 3.53 -25.21
C ASN A 87 14.23 4.74 -25.50
N ALA A 88 12.92 4.53 -25.50
CA ALA A 88 11.92 5.53 -25.84
C ALA A 88 11.98 6.80 -24.98
N GLN A 89 12.49 6.71 -23.74
CA GLN A 89 12.59 7.84 -22.81
C GLN A 89 14.00 8.46 -22.74
N GLN A 90 15.01 7.82 -23.35
CA GLN A 90 16.42 8.22 -23.26
C GLN A 90 16.94 8.21 -21.81
N GLU A 91 16.53 7.20 -21.02
CA GLU A 91 16.89 7.06 -19.60
C GLU A 91 17.70 5.79 -19.31
N LEU A 92 18.33 5.72 -18.14
CA LEU A 92 18.99 4.49 -17.68
C LEU A 92 17.99 3.66 -16.84
N TYR A 93 17.31 2.71 -17.47
CA TYR A 93 16.32 1.89 -16.78
C TYR A 93 16.97 0.87 -15.85
N LEU A 94 16.55 0.86 -14.58
CA LEU A 94 16.94 -0.20 -13.64
C LEU A 94 16.46 -1.58 -14.12
N THR A 95 15.34 -1.65 -14.84
CA THR A 95 14.75 -2.90 -15.34
C THR A 95 15.63 -3.65 -16.33
N ASP A 96 16.50 -2.94 -17.06
CA ASP A 96 17.46 -3.54 -17.99
C ASP A 96 18.54 -4.37 -17.28
N VAL A 97 18.78 -4.16 -15.98
CA VAL A 97 19.75 -4.99 -15.24
C VAL A 97 19.34 -6.47 -15.22
N ILE A 98 18.04 -6.77 -15.30
CA ILE A 98 17.50 -8.13 -15.31
C ILE A 98 17.93 -8.88 -16.56
N SER A 99 17.80 -8.26 -17.74
CA SER A 99 18.21 -8.87 -19.00
C SER A 99 19.74 -8.98 -19.11
N ILE A 100 20.46 -7.97 -18.61
CA ILE A 100 21.93 -7.96 -18.54
C ILE A 100 22.46 -9.11 -17.67
N MET A 101 21.98 -9.25 -16.44
CA MET A 101 22.43 -10.33 -15.53
C MET A 101 22.11 -11.71 -16.09
N ARG A 102 20.96 -11.85 -16.76
CA ARG A 102 20.61 -13.09 -17.44
C ARG A 102 21.55 -13.40 -18.61
N SER A 103 21.94 -12.40 -19.39
CA SER A 103 22.89 -12.57 -20.49
C SER A 103 24.28 -13.01 -20.01
N ASP A 104 24.63 -12.68 -18.77
CA ASP A 104 25.84 -13.16 -18.09
C ASP A 104 25.71 -14.62 -17.59
N GLY A 105 24.58 -15.29 -17.85
CA GLY A 105 24.29 -16.65 -17.38
C GLY A 105 24.02 -16.74 -15.88
N ARG A 106 23.70 -15.62 -15.22
CA ARG A 106 23.41 -15.58 -13.78
C ARG A 106 21.95 -15.91 -13.49
N ALA A 107 21.68 -16.47 -12.32
CA ALA A 107 20.34 -16.85 -11.90
C ALA A 107 19.49 -15.63 -11.55
N VAL A 108 18.41 -15.42 -12.31
CA VAL A 108 17.41 -14.36 -12.08
C VAL A 108 16.08 -15.02 -11.72
N ARG A 109 15.38 -14.45 -10.74
CA ARG A 109 14.11 -14.95 -10.22
C ARG A 109 13.04 -13.87 -10.19
N ALA A 110 11.80 -14.30 -10.39
CA ALA A 110 10.62 -13.48 -10.18
C ALA A 110 9.73 -14.17 -9.15
N GLN A 111 9.37 -13.45 -8.10
CA GLN A 111 8.46 -13.92 -7.07
C GLN A 111 7.11 -13.22 -7.23
N HIS A 112 6.06 -14.02 -7.40
CA HIS A 112 4.72 -13.50 -7.65
C HIS A 112 3.99 -13.15 -6.36
N VAL A 113 3.51 -11.92 -6.26
CA VAL A 113 2.67 -11.42 -5.16
C VAL A 113 1.21 -11.52 -5.58
N MET A 114 0.47 -12.36 -4.87
CA MET A 114 -0.95 -12.63 -5.13
C MET A 114 -1.86 -11.46 -4.75
N ASP A 115 -1.60 -10.80 -3.61
CA ASP A 115 -2.30 -9.58 -3.23
C ASP A 115 -1.67 -8.39 -3.94
N THR A 116 -2.23 -8.06 -5.10
CA THR A 116 -1.71 -7.01 -5.99
C THR A 116 -1.58 -5.66 -5.26
N THR A 117 -2.47 -5.35 -4.32
CA THR A 117 -2.52 -4.05 -3.62
C THR A 117 -1.29 -3.77 -2.75
N LEU A 118 -0.57 -4.82 -2.34
CA LEU A 118 0.70 -4.68 -1.60
C LEU A 118 1.77 -4.04 -2.48
N VAL A 119 1.76 -4.34 -3.78
CA VAL A 119 2.80 -3.96 -4.75
C VAL A 119 2.34 -3.01 -5.85
N THR A 120 1.05 -2.66 -5.90
CA THR A 120 0.54 -1.61 -6.78
C THR A 120 1.16 -0.25 -6.43
N GLY A 121 1.70 0.43 -7.44
CA GLY A 121 2.26 1.78 -7.34
C GLY A 121 1.21 2.89 -7.47
N VAL A 122 1.65 4.13 -7.25
CA VAL A 122 0.81 5.34 -7.41
C VAL A 122 1.52 6.35 -8.29
N ASN A 123 1.02 6.51 -9.51
CA ASN A 123 1.52 7.45 -10.52
C ASN A 123 0.57 8.65 -10.69
N ASP A 124 -0.71 8.50 -10.34
CA ASP A 124 -1.70 9.57 -10.44
C ASP A 124 -2.67 9.61 -9.24
N ARG A 125 -3.56 10.60 -9.24
CA ARG A 125 -4.52 10.82 -8.14
C ARG A 125 -5.67 9.80 -8.11
N VAL A 126 -5.98 9.16 -9.24
CA VAL A 126 -7.01 8.10 -9.30
C VAL A 126 -6.47 6.88 -8.55
N GLN A 127 -5.22 6.51 -8.82
CA GLN A 127 -4.53 5.42 -8.12
C GLN A 127 -4.33 5.73 -6.64
N LEU A 128 -3.98 6.99 -6.30
CA LEU A 128 -3.85 7.43 -4.90
C LEU A 128 -5.16 7.21 -4.12
N ALA A 129 -6.28 7.67 -4.66
CA ALA A 129 -7.59 7.51 -4.02
C ALA A 129 -7.99 6.04 -3.90
N GLY A 130 -7.72 5.23 -4.93
CA GLY A 130 -7.97 3.79 -4.92
C GLY A 130 -7.21 3.07 -3.81
N LEU A 131 -5.90 3.33 -3.68
CA LEU A 131 -5.08 2.74 -2.61
C LEU A 131 -5.43 3.28 -1.22
N ALA A 132 -5.79 4.56 -1.09
CA ALA A 132 -6.24 5.12 0.17
C ALA A 132 -7.53 4.46 0.67
N ALA A 133 -8.51 4.25 -0.22
CA ALA A 133 -9.74 3.54 0.10
C ALA A 133 -9.49 2.08 0.52
N GLU A 134 -8.56 1.41 -0.18
CA GLU A 134 -8.15 0.04 0.15
C GLU A 134 -7.47 -0.04 1.53
N LEU A 135 -6.53 0.86 1.81
CA LEU A 135 -5.86 0.91 3.11
C LEU A 135 -6.87 1.18 4.24
N ASN A 136 -7.75 2.16 4.05
CA ASN A 136 -8.80 2.49 5.02
C ASN A 136 -9.70 1.28 5.29
N ARG A 137 -10.10 0.54 4.25
CA ARG A 137 -10.88 -0.69 4.40
C ARG A 137 -10.17 -1.73 5.27
N ARG A 138 -8.84 -1.86 5.17
CA ARG A 138 -8.05 -2.77 6.01
C ARG A 138 -7.98 -2.29 7.46
N ILE A 139 -7.78 -0.99 7.69
CA ILE A 139 -7.75 -0.37 9.03
C ILE A 139 -9.09 -0.57 9.73
N VAL A 140 -10.19 -0.20 9.06
CA VAL A 140 -11.56 -0.38 9.56
C VAL A 140 -11.83 -1.85 9.90
N ALA A 141 -11.46 -2.79 9.03
CA ALA A 141 -11.62 -4.22 9.30
C ALA A 141 -10.78 -4.69 10.50
N GLY A 142 -9.61 -4.08 10.73
CA GLY A 142 -8.78 -4.29 11.92
C GLY A 142 -9.53 -3.94 13.20
N HIS A 143 -10.07 -2.72 13.28
CA HIS A 143 -10.87 -2.27 14.43
C HIS A 143 -12.14 -3.13 14.62
N GLN A 144 -12.84 -3.49 13.54
CA GLN A 144 -14.00 -4.37 13.62
C GLN A 144 -13.67 -5.73 14.25
N ARG A 145 -12.56 -6.36 13.84
CA ARG A 145 -12.09 -7.62 14.44
C ARG A 145 -11.65 -7.46 15.89
N ALA A 146 -11.21 -6.26 16.29
CA ALA A 146 -10.85 -5.92 17.67
C ALA A 146 -12.05 -5.59 18.56
N GLY A 147 -13.29 -5.57 18.02
CA GLY A 147 -14.52 -5.39 18.80
C GLY A 147 -15.16 -4.00 18.69
N VAL A 148 -14.81 -3.21 17.67
CA VAL A 148 -15.44 -1.92 17.38
C VAL A 148 -16.57 -2.10 16.37
N THR A 149 -17.74 -1.51 16.65
CA THR A 149 -18.84 -1.50 15.69
C THR A 149 -18.69 -0.31 14.74
N ILE A 150 -18.31 -0.57 13.49
CA ILE A 150 -18.28 0.46 12.44
C ILE A 150 -19.47 0.23 11.51
N ILE A 151 -20.46 1.13 11.59
CA ILE A 151 -21.78 0.96 10.94
C ILE A 151 -21.66 1.02 9.41
N ASP A 152 -20.88 1.96 8.89
CA ASP A 152 -20.64 2.09 7.45
C ASP A 152 -19.13 2.24 7.18
N PRO A 153 -18.42 1.13 6.89
CA PRO A 153 -17.01 1.14 6.53
C PRO A 153 -16.66 2.03 5.34
N ALA A 154 -17.58 2.23 4.39
CA ALA A 154 -17.29 2.96 3.17
C ALA A 154 -17.27 4.49 3.38
N SER A 155 -17.93 4.98 4.44
CA SER A 155 -17.95 6.41 4.82
C SER A 155 -17.21 6.72 6.13
N THR A 156 -16.52 5.74 6.70
CA THR A 156 -15.71 5.91 7.91
C THR A 156 -14.23 5.89 7.54
N TRP A 157 -13.51 6.98 7.84
CA TRP A 157 -12.08 7.11 7.56
C TRP A 157 -11.28 7.10 8.86
N ILE A 158 -10.25 6.26 8.94
CA ILE A 158 -9.44 6.09 10.14
C ILE A 158 -7.96 6.11 9.75
N ASP A 159 -7.20 7.05 10.31
CA ASP A 159 -5.75 7.10 10.14
C ASP A 159 -5.04 5.97 10.89
N VAL A 160 -3.85 5.60 10.43
CA VAL A 160 -3.10 4.41 10.89
C VAL A 160 -2.71 4.43 12.38
N ASP A 161 -2.62 5.61 12.98
CA ASP A 161 -2.22 5.80 14.39
C ASP A 161 -3.42 5.93 15.34
N VAL A 162 -4.65 5.85 14.81
CA VAL A 162 -5.87 5.96 15.63
C VAL A 162 -6.09 4.68 16.43
N THR A 163 -6.44 4.85 17.70
CA THR A 163 -6.87 3.74 18.56
C THR A 163 -8.35 3.89 18.91
N ILE A 164 -9.06 2.76 18.91
CA ILE A 164 -10.47 2.69 19.28
C ILE A 164 -10.67 1.44 20.11
N ASP A 165 -11.11 1.64 21.34
CA ASP A 165 -11.33 0.54 22.28
C ASP A 165 -12.69 -0.14 22.07
N ARG A 166 -12.80 -1.33 22.67
CA ARG A 166 -13.86 -2.30 22.47
C ARG A 166 -15.26 -1.72 22.77
N ASP A 167 -16.26 -2.26 22.07
CA ASP A 167 -17.69 -1.95 22.23
C ASP A 167 -18.08 -0.51 21.88
N THR A 168 -17.14 0.28 21.35
CA THR A 168 -17.41 1.58 20.74
C THR A 168 -18.14 1.44 19.40
N VAL A 169 -19.10 2.33 19.17
CA VAL A 169 -19.87 2.44 17.92
C VAL A 169 -19.44 3.67 17.15
N VAL A 170 -19.02 3.48 15.89
CA VAL A 170 -18.71 4.56 14.94
C VAL A 170 -19.79 4.60 13.86
N ARG A 171 -20.49 5.72 13.78
CA ARG A 171 -21.59 5.99 12.85
C ARG A 171 -21.08 6.53 11.51
N PRO A 172 -21.91 6.46 10.44
CA PRO A 172 -21.51 6.87 9.09
C PRO A 172 -21.00 8.33 8.99
N GLY A 173 -20.18 8.60 7.98
CA GLY A 173 -19.66 9.94 7.71
C GLY A 173 -18.63 10.44 8.73
N THR A 174 -17.91 9.53 9.39
CA THR A 174 -16.94 9.86 10.45
C THR A 174 -15.50 9.79 9.94
N GLN A 175 -14.65 10.74 10.34
CA GLN A 175 -13.21 10.73 10.09
C GLN A 175 -12.46 10.86 11.41
N LEU A 176 -11.62 9.89 11.74
CA LEU A 176 -10.73 9.88 12.89
C LEU A 176 -9.29 9.97 12.37
N LEU A 177 -8.63 11.07 12.69
CA LEU A 177 -7.39 11.48 12.02
C LEU A 177 -6.26 11.72 13.02
N GLY A 178 -5.03 11.67 12.51
CA GLY A 178 -3.81 11.82 13.29
C GLY A 178 -3.71 10.76 14.38
N THR A 179 -3.48 11.22 15.60
CA THR A 179 -3.29 10.40 16.81
C THR A 179 -4.54 10.32 17.69
N THR A 180 -5.73 10.44 17.08
CA THR A 180 -7.01 10.37 17.80
C THR A 180 -7.14 9.05 18.56
N THR A 181 -7.56 9.10 19.82
CA THR A 181 -7.74 7.92 20.67
C THR A 181 -9.16 7.92 21.25
N ILE A 182 -9.90 6.83 21.07
CA ILE A 182 -11.27 6.67 21.55
C ILE A 182 -11.34 5.54 22.56
N GLY A 183 -11.84 5.83 23.76
CA GLY A 183 -12.10 4.85 24.82
C GLY A 183 -13.19 3.83 24.47
N GLY A 184 -13.46 2.91 25.40
CA GLY A 184 -14.42 1.82 25.23
C GLY A 184 -15.86 2.26 25.43
N GLY A 185 -16.80 1.58 24.75
CA GLY A 185 -18.24 1.85 24.90
C GLY A 185 -18.69 3.24 24.44
N CYS A 186 -17.92 3.93 23.61
CA CYS A 186 -18.27 5.26 23.10
C CYS A 186 -19.30 5.20 21.97
N GLU A 187 -19.94 6.34 21.70
CA GLU A 187 -20.73 6.57 20.50
C GLU A 187 -20.17 7.76 19.71
N ILE A 188 -19.58 7.49 18.54
CA ILE A 188 -18.91 8.49 17.70
C ILE A 188 -19.68 8.66 16.39
N GLY A 189 -19.88 9.91 15.96
CA GLY A 189 -20.59 10.22 14.73
C GLY A 189 -22.12 10.29 14.90
N PRO A 190 -22.90 10.43 13.82
CA PRO A 190 -22.44 10.56 12.45
C PRO A 190 -21.79 11.93 12.20
N ASP A 191 -21.26 12.12 10.99
CA ASP A 191 -20.76 13.42 10.49
C ASP A 191 -19.76 14.09 11.45
N THR A 192 -18.82 13.30 11.96
CA THR A 192 -17.84 13.73 12.97
C THR A 192 -16.43 13.66 12.44
N THR A 193 -15.67 14.73 12.62
CA THR A 193 -14.26 14.81 12.23
C THR A 193 -13.44 15.13 13.47
N LEU A 194 -12.53 14.24 13.85
CA LEU A 194 -11.63 14.42 14.98
C LEU A 194 -10.19 14.29 14.52
N THR A 195 -9.32 15.23 14.90
CA THR A 195 -7.88 15.19 14.61
C THR A 195 -7.09 15.39 15.89
N ASP A 196 -6.27 14.41 16.28
CA ASP A 196 -5.50 14.44 17.53
C ASP A 196 -6.40 14.71 18.77
N VAL A 197 -7.56 14.05 18.85
CA VAL A 197 -8.49 14.20 19.98
C VAL A 197 -8.44 12.95 20.86
N THR A 198 -8.37 13.14 22.17
CA THR A 198 -8.53 12.05 23.14
C THR A 198 -9.95 12.04 23.67
N VAL A 199 -10.66 10.92 23.50
CA VAL A 199 -12.02 10.69 24.01
C VAL A 199 -11.98 9.58 25.05
N GLY A 200 -12.46 9.88 26.26
CA GLY A 200 -12.58 8.93 27.38
C GLY A 200 -13.69 7.89 27.19
N ASP A 201 -13.81 6.96 28.12
CA ASP A 201 -14.75 5.84 28.05
C ASP A 201 -16.21 6.31 28.12
N GLY A 202 -17.12 5.61 27.45
CA GLY A 202 -18.57 5.87 27.51
C GLY A 202 -19.03 7.20 26.90
N ALA A 203 -18.13 7.98 26.31
CA ALA A 203 -18.44 9.30 25.79
C ALA A 203 -19.27 9.25 24.50
N GLN A 204 -20.07 10.28 24.28
CA GLN A 204 -20.87 10.47 23.06
C GLN A 204 -20.37 11.71 22.33
N VAL A 205 -19.87 11.53 21.10
CA VAL A 205 -19.33 12.61 20.28
C VAL A 205 -20.03 12.60 18.92
N ILE A 206 -21.09 13.40 18.82
CA ILE A 206 -22.07 13.35 17.74
C ILE A 206 -21.97 14.63 16.90
N ARG A 207 -21.95 14.54 15.56
CA ARG A 207 -21.91 15.71 14.64
C ARG A 207 -20.93 16.81 15.09
N THR A 208 -19.70 16.42 15.42
CA THR A 208 -18.69 17.30 16.01
C THR A 208 -17.51 17.46 15.08
N HIS A 209 -16.99 18.68 14.99
CA HIS A 209 -15.71 18.94 14.34
C HIS A 209 -14.71 19.35 15.44
N GLY A 210 -13.60 18.64 15.60
CA GLY A 210 -12.70 18.85 16.73
C GLY A 210 -11.25 18.54 16.40
N SER A 211 -10.33 19.28 17.04
CA SER A 211 -8.90 19.06 16.87
C SER A 211 -8.11 19.38 18.13
N SER A 212 -7.11 18.56 18.48
CA SER A 212 -6.15 18.80 19.57
C SER A 212 -6.82 19.15 20.91
N SER A 213 -7.79 18.31 21.32
CA SER A 213 -8.60 18.50 22.53
C SER A 213 -8.78 17.19 23.28
N ARG A 214 -9.28 17.28 24.52
CA ARG A 214 -9.65 16.13 25.35
C ARG A 214 -11.12 16.18 25.72
N ILE A 215 -11.82 15.07 25.53
CA ILE A 215 -13.19 14.80 25.96
C ILE A 215 -13.10 13.74 27.05
N GLY A 216 -13.61 14.04 28.25
CA GLY A 216 -13.55 13.12 29.40
C GLY A 216 -14.52 11.96 29.30
N ASP A 217 -14.44 11.05 30.27
CA ASP A 217 -15.34 9.90 30.39
C ASP A 217 -16.81 10.34 30.52
N ASP A 218 -17.72 9.57 29.93
CA ASP A 218 -19.18 9.78 29.91
C ASP A 218 -19.64 11.16 29.38
N ALA A 219 -18.73 11.95 28.79
CA ALA A 219 -19.04 13.28 28.31
C ALA A 219 -19.92 13.22 27.06
N VAL A 220 -20.81 14.20 26.94
CA VAL A 220 -21.68 14.36 25.77
C VAL A 220 -21.28 15.62 25.02
N VAL A 221 -20.85 15.45 23.77
CA VAL A 221 -20.43 16.53 22.87
C VAL A 221 -21.25 16.44 21.59
N GLY A 222 -21.86 17.57 21.22
CA GLY A 222 -22.71 17.68 20.03
C GLY A 222 -24.22 17.56 20.30
N PRO A 223 -25.04 17.62 19.23
CA PRO A 223 -24.64 17.81 17.84
C PRO A 223 -24.21 19.27 17.51
N PHE A 224 -23.54 19.46 16.37
CA PHE A 224 -23.10 20.75 15.82
C PHE A 224 -22.13 21.53 16.70
N THR A 225 -21.18 20.81 17.29
CA THR A 225 -20.16 21.38 18.17
C THR A 225 -18.82 21.52 17.46
N TYR A 226 -18.12 22.61 17.75
CA TYR A 226 -16.77 22.87 17.26
C TYR A 226 -15.78 22.96 18.43
N LEU A 227 -14.81 22.04 18.47
CA LEU A 227 -13.72 22.04 19.45
C LEU A 227 -12.44 22.56 18.79
N ARG A 228 -11.87 23.62 19.35
CA ARG A 228 -10.59 24.19 18.89
C ARG A 228 -9.46 23.65 19.77
N PRO A 229 -8.20 23.70 19.28
CA PRO A 229 -7.05 23.29 20.07
C PRO A 229 -7.02 23.94 21.46
N GLY A 230 -6.81 23.11 22.50
CA GLY A 230 -6.89 23.46 23.92
C GLY A 230 -7.82 22.53 24.70
#